data_AF-A0A7L4NX30-F1
#
_entry.id   AF-A0A7L4NX30-F1
#
_cell.length_a   1.000
_cell.length_b   1.000
_cell.length_c   1.000
_cell.angle_alpha   90.00
_cell.angle_beta   90.00
_cell.angle_gamma   90.00
#
_symmetry.space_group_name_H-M   'P 1'
#
loop_
_entity.id
_entity.type
_entity.pdbx_description
1 polymer ?
#
loop_
_entity_poly.entity_id
_entity_poly.type
_entity_poly.pdbx_seq_one_letter_code
_entity_poly.pdbx_strand_id
1 'polypeptide(L)' 'MAKKDKKVLPPSGAGLVRYFEEETRGPKITPMQVVVMTIILAALCLALRYSFS' A
#
# COMPACT_ATOMS: atom_id res chain seq x y z
N MET A 1 24.09 33.94 22.53
CA MET A 1 23.36 33.17 23.56
C MET A 1 21.92 33.69 23.54
N ALA A 2 20.85 32.92 23.36
CA ALA A 2 20.58 31.54 23.77
C ALA A 2 19.77 30.77 22.70
N LYS A 3 20.18 29.51 22.50
CA LYS A 3 19.54 28.50 21.67
C LYS A 3 18.23 28.14 22.36
N LYS A 4 17.06 28.43 21.76
CA LYS A 4 15.77 27.94 22.27
C LYS A 4 15.74 26.43 22.06
N ASP A 5 16.08 25.69 23.10
CA ASP A 5 15.99 24.25 23.16
C ASP A 5 14.60 23.81 22.71
N LYS A 6 14.58 23.05 21.61
CA LYS A 6 13.41 22.27 21.20
C LYS A 6 13.07 21.42 22.41
N LYS A 7 11.98 21.76 23.10
CA LYS A 7 11.39 20.90 24.13
C LYS A 7 10.96 19.63 23.40
N VAL A 8 11.87 18.67 23.30
CA VAL A 8 11.61 17.32 22.82
C VAL A 8 10.69 16.75 23.88
N LEU A 9 9.39 16.86 23.66
CA LEU A 9 8.44 16.09 24.43
C LEU A 9 8.85 14.63 24.29
N PRO A 10 8.88 13.84 25.37
CA PRO A 10 9.06 12.39 25.23
C PRO A 10 8.00 11.93 24.23
N PRO A 11 8.32 11.04 23.28
CA PRO A 11 7.33 10.55 22.35
C PRO A 11 6.32 9.72 23.16
N SER A 12 5.31 10.36 23.73
CA SER A 12 4.12 9.73 24.33
C SER A 12 3.25 9.02 23.27
N GLY A 13 3.82 8.73 22.11
CA GLY A 13 3.29 7.92 21.03
C GLY A 13 4.27 6.87 20.53
N ALA A 14 5.31 6.47 21.27
CA ALA A 14 6.24 5.41 20.84
C ALA A 14 5.53 4.09 20.50
N GLY A 15 4.40 3.79 21.15
CA GLY A 15 3.51 2.70 20.76
C GLY A 15 2.82 2.97 19.42
N LEU A 16 2.13 4.11 19.29
CA LEU A 16 1.37 4.47 18.08
C LEU A 16 2.26 4.62 16.84
N VAL A 17 3.43 5.24 16.97
CA VAL A 17 4.41 5.41 15.87
C VAL A 17 4.90 4.05 15.37
N ARG A 18 5.09 3.09 16.27
CA ARG A 18 5.47 1.72 15.90
C ARG A 18 4.30 0.94 15.28
N TYR A 19 3.07 1.15 15.76
CA TYR A 19 1.86 0.61 15.12
C TYR A 19 1.66 1.14 13.70
N PHE A 20 1.96 2.41 13.44
CA PHE A 20 1.84 2.99 12.10
C PHE A 20 2.93 2.52 11.11
N GLU A 21 4.13 2.13 11.58
CA GLU A 21 5.15 1.53 10.71
C GLU A 21 4.91 0.03 10.44
N GLU A 22 4.24 -0.67 11.35
CA GLU A 22 4.04 -2.12 11.24
C GLU A 22 2.86 -2.53 10.36
N GLU A 23 1.87 -1.66 10.11
CA GLU A 23 0.62 -2.05 9.44
C GLU A 23 0.66 -2.14 7.90
N THR A 24 1.73 -1.71 7.22
CA THR A 24 1.80 -1.83 5.74
C THR A 24 2.86 -2.83 5.28
N ARG A 25 2.77 -4.08 5.73
CA ARG A 25 3.55 -5.20 5.18
C ARG A 25 2.81 -5.82 4.01
N GLY A 26 3.08 -5.34 2.80
CA GLY A 26 2.54 -5.91 1.58
C GLY A 26 3.05 -5.20 0.33
N PRO A 27 2.98 -5.84 -0.84
CA PRO A 27 3.27 -5.17 -2.10
C PRO A 27 2.32 -3.98 -2.25
N LYS A 28 2.88 -2.77 -2.40
CA LYS A 28 2.10 -1.56 -2.69
C LYS A 28 1.56 -1.66 -4.12
N ILE A 29 0.34 -2.16 -4.23
CA ILE A 29 -0.37 -2.27 -5.51
C ILE A 29 -1.18 -0.98 -5.68
N THR A 30 -0.95 -0.28 -6.79
CA THR A 30 -1.78 0.87 -7.18
C THR A 30 -3.14 0.38 -7.69
N PRO A 31 -4.24 1.12 -7.47
CA PRO A 31 -5.56 0.75 -7.98
C PRO A 31 -5.57 0.49 -9.49
N MET A 32 -4.76 1.25 -10.24
CA MET A 32 -4.59 1.08 -11.69
C MET A 32 -4.07 -0.31 -12.08
N GLN A 33 -3.15 -0.90 -11.30
CA GLN A 33 -2.63 -2.25 -11.56
C GLN A 33 -3.71 -3.32 -11.40
N VAL A 34 -4.62 -3.14 -10.43
CA VAL A 34 -5.76 -4.07 -10.23
C VAL A 34 -6.71 -4.03 -11.43
N VAL A 35 -7.00 -2.83 -11.93
CA VAL A 35 -7.86 -2.65 -13.11
C VAL A 35 -7.24 -3.29 -14.35
N VAL A 36 -5.94 -3.08 -14.60
CA VAL A 36 -5.27 -3.70 -15.75
C VAL A 36 -5.26 -5.22 -15.63
N MET A 37 -4.97 -5.77 -14.44
CA MET A 37 -4.93 -7.23 -14.22
C MET A 37 -6.29 -7.88 -14.44
N THR A 38 -7.37 -7.23 -14.01
CA THR A 38 -8.74 -7.74 -14.23
C THR A 38 -9.14 -7.72 -15.71
N ILE A 39 -8.78 -6.68 -16.46
CA ILE A 39 -9.03 -6.60 -17.91
C ILE A 39 -8.30 -7.72 -18.66
N ILE A 40 -7.03 -7.97 -18.34
CA ILE A 40 -6.23 -9.03 -18.95
C ILE A 40 -6.86 -10.40 -18.68
N LEU A 41 -7.24 -10.66 -17.43
CA LEU A 41 -7.88 -11.92 -17.05
C LEU A 41 -9.21 -12.12 -17.79
N ALA A 42 -10.04 -11.09 -17.88
CA ALA A 42 -11.30 -11.15 -18.61
C ALA A 42 -11.10 -11.42 -20.10
N ALA A 43 -10.12 -10.76 -20.73
CA ALA A 43 -9.77 -10.99 -22.13
C ALA A 43 -9.27 -12.43 -22.36
N LEU A 44 -8.45 -12.97 -21.45
CA LEU A 44 -8.01 -14.36 -21.49
C LEU A 44 -9.16 -15.35 -21.34
N CYS A 45 -10.06 -15.13 -20.38
CA CYS A 45 -11.24 -15.98 -20.22
C CYS A 45 -12.11 -15.97 -21.48
N LEU A 46 -12.29 -14.81 -22.11
CA LEU A 46 -13.05 -14.69 -23.34
C LEU A 46 -12.37 -15.39 -24.53
N ALA A 47 -11.06 -15.16 -24.70
CA ALA A 47 -10.27 -15.78 -25.75
C ALA A 47 -10.27 -17.32 -25.61
N LEU A 48 -10.07 -17.84 -24.40
CA LEU A 48 -10.15 -19.27 -24.13
C LEU A 48 -11.56 -19.82 -24.39
N ARG A 49 -12.60 -19.09 -23.99
CA ARG A 49 -13.99 -19.49 -24.25
C ARG A 49 -14.29 -19.61 -25.74
N TYR A 50 -13.81 -18.68 -26.56
CA TYR A 50 -14.01 -18.71 -28.01
C TYR A 50 -13.09 -19.69 -28.73
N SER A 51 -11.86 -19.92 -28.23
CA SER A 51 -10.92 -20.85 -28.86
C SER A 51 -11.23 -22.33 -28.59
N PHE A 52 -11.95 -22.63 -27.51
CA PHE A 52 -12.34 -23.99 -27.12
C PHE A 52 -13.85 -24.28 -27.34
N SER A 53 -14.56 -23.38 -28.04
CA SER A 53 -15.96 -23.56 -28.45
C SER A 53 -16.07 -23.70 -29.96
#